data_AF-A0A0F7LRW3-F1
#
_entry.id   AF-A0A0F7LRW3-F1
#
_cell.length_a   1.000
_cell.length_b   1.000
_cell.length_c   1.000
_cell.angle_alpha   90.00
_cell.angle_beta   90.00
_cell.angle_gamma   90.00
#
_symmetry.space_group_name_H-M   'P 1'
#
loop_
_entity.id
_entity.type
_entity.pdbx_description
1 polymer ?
#
loop_
_entity_poly.entity_id
_entity_poly.type
_entity_poly.pdbx_seq_one_letter_code
_entity_poly.pdbx_strand_id
1 'polypeptide(L)'
;MLEKVGSDIESLPMPEEKDFRDYILIFPISNMPPVYVYLSKPPVKLFEVDLYRNFAGRPRNGTHADHMPLGAAVEAYFKKLNPRLTEGQLADMAKDVAAIIIPAEIHQKFSATYWGTK
;
A
#
# COMPACT_ATOMS: atom_id res chain seq x y z
N MET A 1 45.21 24.05 17.59
CA MET A 1 44.84 22.78 16.93
C MET A 1 43.34 22.84 16.69
N LEU A 2 42.89 22.72 15.43
CA LEU A 2 41.48 22.69 15.08
C LEU A 2 40.95 21.27 15.30
N GLU A 3 40.06 21.11 16.27
CA GLU A 3 39.37 19.84 16.53
C GLU A 3 38.30 19.64 15.45
N LYS A 4 38.49 18.61 14.62
CA LYS A 4 37.52 18.22 13.59
C LYS A 4 36.42 17.41 14.26
N VAL A 5 35.31 18.06 14.62
CA VAL A 5 34.08 17.36 15.03
C VAL A 5 33.42 16.80 13.77
N GLY A 6 33.92 15.63 13.33
CA GLY A 6 33.26 14.80 12.34
C GLY A 6 32.19 13.98 13.03
N SER A 7 30.93 14.25 12.75
CA SER A 7 29.81 13.43 13.19
C SER A 7 29.86 12.10 12.42
N ASP A 8 30.36 11.04 13.05
CA ASP A 8 30.34 9.68 12.50
C ASP A 8 28.90 9.14 12.51
N ILE A 9 28.09 9.60 11.55
CA ILE A 9 26.78 9.02 11.26
C ILE A 9 27.01 7.97 10.17
N GLU A 10 27.06 6.69 10.57
CA GLU A 10 26.88 5.60 9.62
C GLU A 10 25.39 5.47 9.29
N SER A 11 24.99 5.96 8.11
CA SER A 11 23.68 5.65 7.54
C SER A 11 23.83 4.55 6.50
N LEU A 12 23.24 3.38 6.74
CA LEU A 12 23.06 2.39 5.68
C LEU A 12 22.18 2.99 4.56
N PRO A 13 22.41 2.63 3.28
CA PRO A 13 21.56 3.09 2.20
C PRO A 13 20.13 2.69 2.51
N MET A 14 19.26 3.69 2.43
CA MET A 14 17.85 3.54 2.72
C MET A 14 17.24 2.55 1.70
N PRO A 15 16.71 1.38 2.13
CA PRO A 15 16.18 0.39 1.20
C PRO A 15 15.09 0.99 0.31
N GLU A 16 15.12 0.65 -0.97
CA GLU A 16 14.17 1.15 -1.98
C GLU A 16 12.77 0.54 -1.85
N GLU A 17 12.61 -0.54 -1.07
CA GLU A 17 11.32 -1.17 -0.81
C GLU A 17 10.47 -0.37 0.20
N LYS A 18 9.60 0.43 -0.40
CA LYS A 18 8.51 1.19 0.21
C LYS A 18 7.40 0.20 0.61
N ASP A 19 7.12 0.10 1.91
CA ASP A 19 5.76 0.03 2.46
C ASP A 19 5.74 -0.20 3.98
N PHE A 20 6.87 -0.64 4.57
CA PHE A 20 7.00 -0.86 6.01
C PHE A 20 8.45 -0.59 6.46
N ARG A 21 8.66 0.34 7.41
CA ARG A 21 10.00 0.57 7.97
C ARG A 21 9.95 0.74 9.47
N ASP A 22 10.52 -0.23 10.18
CA ASP A 22 10.84 -0.15 11.60
C ASP A 22 12.34 0.11 11.78
N TYR A 23 12.66 1.05 12.65
CA TYR A 23 14.03 1.46 12.93
C TYR A 23 14.27 1.46 14.43
N ILE A 24 15.44 0.98 14.83
CA ILE A 24 16.00 1.32 16.12
C ILE A 24 17.03 2.41 15.86
N LEU A 25 16.71 3.64 16.25
CA LEU A 25 17.64 4.77 16.16
C LEU A 25 18.58 4.71 17.37
N ILE A 26 19.86 4.49 17.10
CA ILE A 26 20.95 4.57 18.09
C ILE A 26 21.65 5.90 17.88
N PHE A 27 21.72 6.72 18.92
CA PHE A 27 22.29 8.06 18.84
C PHE A 27 23.77 8.02 19.26
N PRO A 28 24.68 8.74 18.56
CA PRO A 28 26.11 8.76 18.88
C PRO A 28 26.44 9.64 20.10
N ILE A 29 25.43 10.18 20.78
CA ILE A 29 25.59 10.95 22.02
C ILE A 29 25.42 10.04 23.23
N SER A 30 26.38 10.13 24.17
CA SER A 30 26.27 9.52 25.48
C SER A 30 25.00 10.00 26.19
N ASN A 31 24.23 9.08 26.79
CA ASN A 31 23.03 9.33 27.60
C ASN A 31 21.68 9.50 26.86
N MET A 32 21.57 9.05 25.59
CA MET A 32 20.26 8.90 24.93
C MET A 32 19.95 7.41 24.69
N PRO A 33 18.85 6.86 25.23
CA PRO A 33 18.49 5.47 25.00
C PRO A 33 18.10 5.25 23.52
N PRO A 34 18.27 4.03 22.97
CA PRO A 34 17.79 3.71 21.63
C PRO A 34 16.28 3.98 21.49
N VAL A 35 15.87 4.56 20.36
CA VAL A 35 14.46 4.88 20.08
C VAL A 35 13.93 3.96 19.00
N TYR A 36 12.85 3.24 19.31
CA TYR A 36 12.11 2.47 18.32
C TYR A 36 11.15 3.40 17.55
N VAL A 37 11.31 3.44 16.22
CA VAL A 37 10.47 4.23 15.32
C VAL A 37 9.74 3.31 14.37
N TYR A 38 8.44 3.52 14.25
CA TYR A 38 7.55 2.80 13.36
C TYR A 38 6.95 3.77 12.33
N LEU A 39 7.24 3.54 11.04
CA LEU A 39 6.65 4.32 9.95
C LEU A 39 5.57 3.49 9.25
N SER A 40 4.32 3.94 9.37
CA SER A 40 3.18 3.40 8.62
C SER A 40 2.64 4.42 7.63
N LYS A 41 2.01 3.94 6.56
CA LYS A 41 1.23 4.80 5.68
C LYS A 41 0.01 5.35 6.44
N PRO A 42 -0.42 6.60 6.17
CA PRO A 42 -1.61 7.14 6.81
C PRO A 42 -2.85 6.29 6.44
N PRO A 43 -3.86 6.22 7.33
CA PRO A 43 -5.13 5.59 7.01
C PRO A 43 -5.74 6.16 5.72
N VAL A 44 -6.53 5.35 5.05
CA VAL A 44 -7.35 5.82 3.92
C VAL A 44 -8.45 6.76 4.39
N LYS A 45 -8.88 7.67 3.52
CA LYS A 45 -10.01 8.57 3.77
C LYS A 45 -11.23 8.12 2.98
N LEU A 46 -12.42 8.31 3.54
CA LEU A 46 -13.66 8.02 2.83
C LEU A 46 -13.73 8.83 1.52
N PHE A 47 -14.09 8.17 0.43
CA PHE A 47 -14.12 8.69 -0.95
C PHE A 47 -12.78 9.14 -1.51
N GLU A 48 -11.67 8.73 -0.89
CA GLU A 48 -10.36 8.87 -1.50
C GLU A 48 -10.28 8.05 -2.78
N VAL A 49 -9.77 8.66 -3.85
CA VAL A 49 -9.62 8.06 -5.17
C VAL A 49 -8.14 8.05 -5.54
N ASP A 50 -7.65 6.88 -5.92
CA ASP A 50 -6.28 6.65 -6.38
C ASP A 50 -6.23 5.32 -7.15
N LEU A 51 -5.07 4.89 -7.66
CA LEU A 51 -4.89 3.53 -8.14
C LEU A 51 -5.06 2.53 -6.98
N TYR A 52 -5.68 1.38 -7.23
CA TYR A 52 -5.90 0.36 -6.21
C TYR A 52 -4.60 -0.03 -5.49
N ARG A 53 -3.49 -0.15 -6.23
CA ARG A 53 -2.15 -0.45 -5.71
C ARG A 53 -1.70 0.55 -4.64
N ASN A 54 -2.06 1.82 -4.74
CA ASN A 54 -1.65 2.86 -3.80
C ASN A 54 -2.34 2.76 -2.44
N PHE A 55 -3.45 2.04 -2.36
CA PHE A 55 -4.12 1.73 -1.09
C PHE A 55 -3.50 0.53 -0.35
N ALA A 56 -2.55 -0.19 -0.95
CA ALA A 56 -1.87 -1.30 -0.29
C ALA A 56 -1.09 -0.81 0.96
N GLY A 57 -1.20 -1.56 2.06
CA GLY A 57 -0.53 -1.24 3.33
C GLY A 57 -1.13 -0.06 4.11
N ARG A 58 -2.20 0.58 3.62
CA ARG A 58 -2.88 1.66 4.35
C ARG A 58 -3.97 1.11 5.27
N PRO A 59 -4.03 1.54 6.55
CA PRO A 59 -5.13 1.18 7.45
C PRO A 59 -6.50 1.57 6.87
N ARG A 60 -7.48 0.67 6.97
CA ARG A 60 -8.78 0.82 6.30
C ARG A 60 -9.94 1.26 7.21
N ASN A 61 -9.84 1.10 8.53
CA ASN A 61 -10.79 1.64 9.51
C ASN A 61 -12.30 1.50 9.15
N GLY A 62 -12.73 0.30 8.74
CA GLY A 62 -14.13 0.02 8.37
C GLY A 62 -14.54 0.42 6.94
N THR A 63 -13.59 0.84 6.11
CA THR A 63 -13.78 1.10 4.68
C THR A 63 -13.05 0.05 3.84
N HIS A 64 -13.30 0.00 2.55
CA HIS A 64 -12.53 -0.80 1.59
C HIS A 64 -12.26 0.00 0.32
N ALA A 65 -11.18 -0.35 -0.38
CA ALA A 65 -10.97 0.06 -1.76
C ALA A 65 -11.83 -0.79 -2.70
N ASP A 66 -12.57 -0.13 -3.57
CA ASP A 66 -13.38 -0.73 -4.63
C ASP A 66 -12.90 -0.22 -5.99
N HIS A 67 -12.86 -1.08 -7.00
CA HIS A 67 -12.34 -0.73 -8.32
C HIS A 67 -13.39 0.05 -9.12
N MET A 68 -12.93 1.01 -9.92
CA MET A 68 -13.73 1.78 -10.86
C MET A 68 -13.22 1.54 -12.30
N PRO A 69 -13.92 0.74 -13.12
CA PRO A 69 -15.11 -0.06 -12.81
C PRO A 69 -14.78 -1.31 -11.98
N LEU A 70 -15.81 -2.06 -11.58
CA LEU A 70 -15.74 -3.30 -10.78
C LEU A 70 -14.53 -4.20 -11.13
N GLY A 71 -13.84 -4.73 -10.11
CA GLY A 71 -12.59 -5.51 -10.30
C GLY A 71 -12.75 -6.73 -11.22
N ALA A 72 -13.85 -7.48 -11.08
CA ALA A 72 -14.13 -8.61 -11.96
C ALA A 72 -14.33 -8.19 -13.43
N ALA A 73 -14.91 -7.01 -13.68
CA ALA A 73 -15.07 -6.49 -15.03
C ALA A 73 -13.72 -6.07 -15.63
N VAL A 74 -12.83 -5.51 -14.81
CA VAL A 74 -11.45 -5.20 -15.17
C VAL A 74 -10.70 -6.46 -15.59
N GLU A 75 -10.75 -7.52 -14.77
CA GLU A 75 -10.07 -8.78 -15.08
C GLU A 75 -10.65 -9.45 -16.34
N ALA A 76 -11.98 -9.48 -16.49
CA ALA A 76 -12.63 -10.01 -17.68
C ALA A 76 -12.23 -9.25 -18.96
N TYR A 77 -12.11 -7.92 -18.86
CA TYR A 77 -11.64 -7.09 -19.96
C TYR A 77 -10.19 -7.43 -20.35
N PHE A 78 -9.28 -7.53 -19.38
CA PHE A 78 -7.89 -7.91 -19.65
C PHE A 78 -7.77 -9.32 -20.24
N LYS A 79 -8.56 -10.28 -19.74
CA LYS A 79 -8.59 -11.65 -20.29
C LYS A 79 -9.10 -11.68 -21.73
N LYS A 80 -10.08 -10.84 -22.08
CA LYS A 80 -10.56 -10.69 -23.46
C LYS A 80 -9.50 -10.12 -24.39
N LEU A 81 -8.70 -9.15 -23.93
CA LEU A 81 -7.61 -8.57 -24.70
C LEU A 81 -6.47 -9.56 -24.94
N ASN A 82 -6.13 -10.36 -23.93
CA ASN A 82 -5.11 -11.40 -24.06
C ASN A 82 -5.52 -12.68 -23.32
N PRO A 83 -6.09 -13.66 -24.05
CA PRO A 83 -6.54 -14.93 -23.48
C PRO A 83 -5.44 -15.74 -22.79
N ARG A 84 -4.15 -15.46 -23.06
CA ARG A 84 -3.01 -16.16 -22.46
C ARG A 84 -2.65 -15.68 -21.06
N LEU A 85 -3.19 -14.54 -20.60
CA LEU A 85 -2.91 -14.04 -19.25
C LEU A 85 -3.41 -15.03 -18.19
N THR A 86 -2.56 -15.30 -17.20
CA THR A 86 -2.93 -16.11 -16.04
C THR A 86 -3.77 -15.29 -15.07
N GLU A 87 -4.52 -15.96 -14.19
CA GLU A 87 -5.31 -15.29 -13.15
C GLU A 87 -4.45 -14.36 -12.28
N GLY A 88 -3.22 -14.79 -11.92
CA GLY A 88 -2.29 -13.95 -11.17
C GLY A 88 -1.86 -12.69 -11.92
N GLN A 89 -1.67 -12.77 -13.25
CA GLN A 89 -1.37 -11.59 -14.07
C GLN A 89 -2.57 -10.65 -14.15
N LEU A 90 -3.78 -11.18 -14.31
CA LEU A 90 -5.01 -10.38 -14.33
C LEU A 90 -5.19 -9.63 -13.01
N ALA A 91 -5.04 -10.35 -11.88
CA ALA A 91 -5.16 -9.77 -10.55
C ALA A 91 -4.08 -8.72 -10.26
N ASP A 92 -2.85 -8.88 -10.78
CA ASP A 92 -1.82 -7.86 -10.63
C ASP A 92 -2.12 -6.62 -11.47
N MET A 93 -2.51 -6.81 -12.74
CA MET A 93 -2.92 -5.71 -13.62
C MET A 93 -4.14 -4.96 -13.08
N ALA A 94 -5.07 -5.65 -12.42
CA ALA A 94 -6.25 -5.03 -11.81
C ALA A 94 -5.89 -4.02 -10.71
N LYS A 95 -4.72 -4.17 -10.05
CA LYS A 95 -4.25 -3.20 -9.04
C LYS A 95 -3.91 -1.84 -9.65
N ASP A 96 -3.65 -1.78 -10.95
CA ASP A 96 -3.29 -0.56 -11.67
C ASP A 96 -4.52 0.13 -12.31
N VAL A 97 -5.71 -0.16 -11.79
CA VAL A 97 -6.95 0.53 -12.12
C VAL A 97 -7.36 1.47 -11.00
N ALA A 98 -8.04 2.56 -11.38
CA ALA A 98 -8.61 3.51 -10.43
C ALA A 98 -9.52 2.80 -9.42
N ALA A 99 -9.45 3.22 -8.17
CA ALA A 99 -10.25 2.70 -7.09
C ALA A 99 -10.70 3.83 -6.16
N ILE A 100 -11.78 3.60 -5.44
CA ILE A 100 -12.38 4.51 -4.48
C ILE A 100 -12.52 3.83 -3.13
N ILE A 101 -12.31 4.60 -2.05
CA ILE A 101 -12.55 4.14 -0.69
C ILE A 101 -14.02 4.35 -0.31
N ILE A 102 -14.71 3.25 -0.02
CA ILE A 102 -16.14 3.24 0.38
C ILE A 102 -16.34 2.45 1.66
N PRO A 103 -17.47 2.59 2.38
CA PRO A 103 -17.74 1.79 3.57
C PRO A 103 -17.69 0.30 3.25
N ALA A 104 -17.11 -0.51 4.14
CA ALA A 104 -16.93 -1.94 3.92
C ALA A 104 -18.27 -2.65 3.66
N GLU A 105 -19.33 -2.23 4.36
CA GLU A 105 -20.70 -2.74 4.20
C GLU A 105 -21.25 -2.51 2.78
N ILE A 106 -20.99 -1.33 2.20
CA ILE A 106 -21.40 -1.00 0.84
C ILE A 106 -20.62 -1.85 -0.16
N HIS A 107 -19.30 -1.95 0.01
CA HIS A 107 -18.47 -2.80 -0.84
C HIS A 107 -18.97 -4.25 -0.77
N GLN A 108 -19.12 -4.83 0.42
CA GLN A 108 -19.55 -6.22 0.58
C GLN A 108 -20.92 -6.51 -0.01
N LYS A 109 -21.87 -5.58 0.11
CA LYS A 109 -23.25 -5.79 -0.35
C LYS A 109 -23.43 -5.57 -1.85
N PHE A 110 -22.66 -4.67 -2.45
CA PHE A 110 -22.94 -4.19 -3.81
C PHE A 110 -21.80 -4.40 -4.82
N SER A 111 -20.56 -4.64 -4.37
CA SER A 111 -19.39 -4.71 -5.27
C SER A 111 -18.32 -5.74 -4.95
N ALA A 112 -18.34 -6.42 -3.80
CA ALA A 112 -17.29 -7.37 -3.42
C ALA A 112 -17.25 -8.60 -4.33
N THR A 113 -18.41 -9.00 -4.84
CA THR A 113 -18.57 -10.03 -5.86
C THR A 113 -19.84 -9.70 -6.61
N TYR A 114 -19.78 -9.70 -7.94
CA TYR A 114 -20.98 -9.92 -8.74
C TYR A 114 -21.67 -11.18 -8.18
N TRP A 115 -22.98 -11.13 -7.96
CA TRP A 115 -23.83 -12.26 -7.60
C TRP A 115 -23.60 -13.50 -8.51
N GLY A 116 -22.55 -14.28 -8.29
CA GLY A 116 -22.30 -15.55 -8.98
C GLY A 116 -20.92 -15.70 -9.60
N THR A 117 -20.00 -16.26 -8.82
CA THR A 117 -19.19 -17.41 -9.24
C THR A 117 -19.08 -18.36 -8.06
N LYS A 118 -20.14 -19.12 -7.84
CA LYS A 118 -20.07 -20.49 -7.34
C LYS A 118 -20.87 -21.36 -8.30
#